data_AF-A0A9X3MW17-F1
#
_entry.id   AF-A0A9X3MW17-F1
#
_cell.length_a   1.000
_cell.length_b   1.000
_cell.length_c   1.000
_cell.angle_alpha   90.00
_cell.angle_beta   90.00
_cell.angle_gamma   90.00
#
_symmetry.space_group_name_H-M   'P 1'
#
loop_
_entity.id
_entity.type
_entity.pdbx_description
1 polymer ?
#
loop_
_entity_poly.entity_id
_entity_poly.type
_entity_poly.pdbx_seq_one_letter_code
_entity_poly.pdbx_strand_id
1 'polypeptide(L)' 'MAADDPDLIGPDDVAFTLDLTPGQLKIVHAALRSFRDDFGHDQRDVHKIIHELLAKLPDEASIRSIDISSGR' A
#
# COMPACT_ATOMS: atom_id res chain seq x y z
N MET A 1 -0.45 18.91 28.40
CA MET A 1 -1.74 18.35 27.95
C MET A 1 -2.06 19.10 26.67
N ALA A 2 -1.53 18.63 25.54
CA ALA A 2 -1.78 19.26 24.25
C ALA A 2 -3.20 18.86 23.83
N ALA A 3 -4.00 19.84 23.43
CA ALA A 3 -5.36 19.61 22.98
C ALA A 3 -5.36 18.70 21.75
N ASP A 4 -6.19 17.66 21.79
CA ASP A 4 -6.68 16.94 20.61
C ASP A 4 -7.19 17.96 19.60
N ASP A 5 -6.46 18.16 18.52
CA ASP A 5 -6.93 18.91 17.36
C ASP A 5 -7.90 18.00 16.60
N PRO A 6 -9.23 18.29 16.59
CA PRO A 6 -10.25 17.37 16.09
C PRO A 6 -10.21 17.13 14.57
N ASP A 7 -9.31 17.81 13.85
CA ASP A 7 -9.07 17.67 12.41
C ASP A 7 -7.87 16.78 12.06
N LEU A 8 -7.16 16.25 13.06
CA LEU A 8 -6.05 15.31 12.82
C LEU A 8 -6.59 13.90 12.63
N ILE A 9 -6.32 13.31 11.47
CA ILE A 9 -6.57 11.89 11.21
C ILE A 9 -5.72 11.10 12.20
N GLY A 10 -6.38 10.32 13.06
CA GLY A 10 -5.72 9.48 14.03
C GLY A 10 -4.77 8.48 13.36
N PRO A 11 -3.75 7.99 14.08
CA PRO A 11 -2.73 7.10 13.50
C PRO A 11 -3.30 5.81 12.89
N ASP A 12 -4.48 5.38 13.35
CA ASP A 12 -5.19 4.18 12.88
C ASP A 12 -6.46 4.51 12.06
N ASP A 13 -6.74 5.79 11.82
CA ASP A 13 -7.94 6.22 11.11
C ASP A 13 -7.72 6.23 9.60
N VAL A 14 -8.72 5.78 8.85
CA VAL A 14 -8.70 5.86 7.39
C VAL A 14 -8.96 7.30 6.97
N ALA A 15 -7.92 7.95 6.45
CA ALA A 15 -7.99 9.30 5.91
C ALA A 15 -8.97 9.44 4.73
N PHE A 16 -8.87 8.51 3.77
CA PHE A 16 -9.71 8.44 2.58
C PHE A 16 -9.57 7.06 1.92
N THR A 17 -10.51 6.71 1.04
CA THR A 17 -10.46 5.49 0.23
C THR A 17 -9.98 5.83 -1.19
N LEU A 18 -9.11 4.98 -1.74
CA LEU A 18 -8.61 5.12 -3.11
C LEU A 18 -9.11 3.94 -3.96
N ASP A 19 -9.89 4.23 -4.99
CA ASP A 19 -10.26 3.26 -5.99
C ASP A 19 -9.13 3.10 -7.02
N LEU A 20 -8.64 1.87 -7.17
CA LEU A 20 -7.58 1.54 -8.10
C LEU A 20 -8.15 0.79 -9.30
N THR A 21 -7.84 1.27 -10.50
CA THR A 21 -8.00 0.46 -11.71
C THR A 21 -7.06 -0.76 -11.64
N PRO A 22 -7.33 -1.85 -12.39
CA PRO A 22 -6.44 -3.01 -12.40
C PRO A 22 -4.97 -2.65 -12.69
N GLY A 23 -4.73 -1.79 -13.68
CA GLY A 23 -3.37 -1.33 -14.03
C GLY A 23 -2.69 -0.59 -12.88
N GLN A 24 -3.42 0.31 -12.19
CA GLN A 24 -2.89 1.01 -11.01
C GLN A 24 -2.61 0.05 -9.86
N LEU A 25 -3.50 -0.92 -9.61
CA LEU A 25 -3.32 -1.95 -8.59
C LEU A 25 -2.04 -2.77 -8.84
N LYS A 26 -1.78 -3.16 -10.10
CA LYS A 26 -0.54 -3.88 -10.47
C LYS A 26 0.71 -3.05 -10.20
N ILE A 27 0.67 -1.75 -10.50
CA ILE A 27 1.79 -0.84 -10.23
C ILE A 27 2.00 -0.68 -8.72
N VAL A 28 0.94 -0.44 -7.95
CA VAL A 28 1.02 -0.27 -6.49
C VAL A 28 1.59 -1.51 -5.82
N HIS A 29 1.12 -2.70 -6.19
CA HIS A 29 1.66 -3.94 -5.64
C HIS A 29 3.14 -4.16 -5.99
N ALA A 30 3.54 -3.89 -7.24
CA ALA A 30 4.95 -3.99 -7.65
C ALA A 30 5.83 -2.99 -6.89
N ALA A 31 5.37 -1.75 -6.72
CA ALA A 31 6.08 -0.72 -5.97
C ALA A 31 6.26 -1.12 -4.51
N LEU A 32 5.21 -1.59 -3.82
CA LEU A 32 5.28 -2.04 -2.43
C LEU A 32 6.25 -3.20 -2.24
N ARG A 33 6.30 -4.14 -3.19
CA ARG A 33 7.26 -5.24 -3.14
C ARG A 33 8.71 -4.76 -3.34
N SER A 34 8.97 -3.87 -4.30
CA SER A 34 10.29 -3.25 -4.46
C SER A 34 10.69 -2.51 -3.18
N PHE A 35 9.77 -1.74 -2.61
CA PHE A 35 10.01 -0.98 -1.37
C PHE A 35 10.37 -1.90 -0.20
N ARG A 36 9.65 -3.03 -0.04
CA ARG A 36 9.97 -4.04 0.98
C ARG A 36 11.37 -4.59 0.82
N ASP A 37 11.75 -4.90 -0.42
CA ASP A 37 13.02 -5.55 -0.72
C ASP A 37 14.20 -4.56 -0.62
N ASP A 38 13.96 -3.25 -0.78
CA ASP A 38 14.95 -2.17 -0.67
C ASP A 38 15.25 -1.74 0.78
N PHE A 39 14.33 -1.95 1.73
CA PHE A 39 14.57 -1.60 3.14
C PHE A 39 15.34 -2.68 3.90
N GLY A 40 16.47 -2.30 4.49
CA GLY A 40 17.25 -3.16 5.38
C GLY A 40 16.58 -3.47 6.73
N HIS A 41 17.19 -4.38 7.51
CA HIS A 41 16.64 -4.91 8.77
C HIS A 41 16.36 -3.87 9.88
N ASP A 42 16.93 -2.67 9.78
CA ASP A 42 16.77 -1.61 10.78
C ASP A 42 15.42 -0.87 10.70
N GLN A 43 14.63 -1.09 9.64
CA GLN A 43 13.32 -0.44 9.44
C GLN A 43 12.14 -1.40 9.67
N ARG A 44 12.10 -2.03 10.84
CA ARG A 44 11.08 -3.03 11.19
C ARG A 44 9.65 -2.50 11.09
N ASP A 45 9.43 -1.25 11.49
CA ASP A 45 8.10 -0.63 11.46
C ASP A 45 7.62 -0.40 10.02
N VAL A 46 8.52 -0.01 9.12
CA VAL A 46 8.21 0.14 7.69
C VAL A 46 7.86 -1.21 7.07
N HIS A 47 8.65 -2.24 7.37
CA HIS A 47 8.35 -3.61 6.94
C HIS A 47 6.98 -4.06 7.43
N LYS A 48 6.63 -3.80 8.69
CA LYS A 48 5.31 -4.13 9.25
C LYS A 48 4.18 -3.47 8.44
N ILE A 49 4.28 -2.16 8.20
CA ILE A 49 3.27 -1.41 7.43
C ILE A 49 3.16 -1.95 5.99
N ILE A 50 4.28 -2.26 5.33
CA ILE A 50 4.25 -2.82 3.97
C ILE A 50 3.55 -4.19 3.96
N HIS A 51 3.79 -5.04 4.96
CA HIS A 51 3.09 -6.33 5.07
C HIS A 51 1.58 -6.14 5.30
N GLU A 52 1.18 -5.18 6.13
CA GLU A 52 -0.23 -4.84 6.34
C GLU A 52 -0.89 -4.31 5.07
N LEU A 53 -0.19 -3.49 4.28
CA LEU A 53 -0.67 -3.02 2.98
C LEU A 53 -0.80 -4.17 1.98
N LEU A 54 0.22 -5.01 1.84
CA LEU A 54 0.18 -6.15 0.92
C LEU A 54 -0.92 -7.16 1.29
N ALA A 55 -1.23 -7.33 2.58
CA ALA A 55 -2.31 -8.18 3.05
C ALA A 55 -3.72 -7.66 2.66
N LYS A 56 -3.85 -6.36 2.38
CA LYS A 56 -5.10 -5.75 1.88
C LYS A 56 -5.27 -5.91 0.37
N LEU A 57 -4.21 -6.28 -0.36
CA LEU A 57 -4.24 -6.43 -1.82
C LEU A 57 -4.53 -7.89 -2.22
N PRO A 58 -5.04 -8.11 -3.46
CA PRO A 58 -5.17 -9.45 -4.01
C PRO A 58 -3.82 -10.17 -4.11
N ASP A 59 -3.87 -11.50 -4.22
CA ASP A 59 -2.68 -12.33 -4.30
C ASP A 59 -1.85 -12.06 -5.59
N GLU A 60 -0.60 -12.48 -5.54
CA GLU A 60 0.37 -12.21 -6.59
C GLU A 60 -0.03 -12.81 -7.96
N ALA A 61 -0.74 -13.95 -7.98
CA ALA A 61 -1.19 -14.54 -9.24
C ALA A 61 -2.32 -13.72 -9.87
N SER A 62 -3.25 -13.23 -9.06
CA SER A 62 -4.32 -12.31 -9.45
C SER A 62 -3.77 -10.99 -10.01
N ILE A 63 -2.66 -10.48 -9.45
CA ILE A 63 -2.08 -9.22 -9.90
C ILE A 63 -1.22 -9.40 -11.15
N ARG A 64 -0.45 -10.48 -11.26
CA ARG A 64 0.43 -10.73 -12.41
C ARG A 64 -0.33 -10.84 -13.73
N SER A 65 -1.54 -11.41 -13.70
CA SER A 65 -2.41 -11.59 -14.87
C SER A 65 -2.97 -10.29 -15.43
N ILE A 66 -2.88 -9.17 -14.71
CA ILE A 66 -3.40 -7.87 -15.17
C ILE A 66 -2.54 -7.34 -16.32
N ASP A 67 -3.16 -7.08 -17.46
CA ASP A 67 -2.49 -6.44 -18.60
C ASP A 67 -2.50 -4.91 -18.45
N ILE A 68 -1.31 -4.28 -18.44
CA ILE A 68 -1.15 -2.83 -18.29
C ILE A 68 -1.27 -2.10 -19.64
N SER A 69 -1.10 -2.84 -20.75
CA SER A 69 -1.19 -2.31 -22.12
C SER A 69 -2.62 -2.19 -22.65
N SER A 70 -3.59 -2.88 -22.03
CA SER A 70 -4.98 -2.95 -22.46
C SER A 70 -5.77 -1.63 -22.30
N GLY A 71 -5.13 -0.55 -21.85
CA GLY A 71 -5.74 0.78 -21.69
C GLY A 71 -5.27 1.83 -22.69
N ARG A 72 -4.63 1.44 -23.81
CA ARG A 72 -4.19 2.36 -24.88
C ARG A 72 -5.08 2.26 -26.12
#